data_AF-A0A4P9UTS1-F1
#
_entry.id   AF-A0A4P9UTS1-F1
#
_cell.length_a   1.000
_cell.length_b   1.000
_cell.length_c   1.000
_cell.angle_alpha   90.00
_cell.angle_beta   90.00
_cell.angle_gamma   90.00
#
_symmetry.space_group_name_H-M   'P 1'
#
loop_
_entity.id
_entity.type
_entity.pdbx_description
1 polymer ?
#
loop_
_entity_poly.entity_id
_entity_poly.type
_entity_poly.pdbx_seq_one_letter_code
_entity_poly.pdbx_strand_id
1 'polypeptide(L)'
;MLQTLKNWFRKRRESTKYRSSAPTPKIVAKQMHLHWHFSDATQIPRQATWNANPITSYQPAVKPIEIETASTVSAAFDEALLDRAKTQWQFGAWDSLAALTQEDIESHPERAKLALLAGAAQLQLGNDSMARQLISQARQWGCEKRLISRILIAGTYNSLGKAAAITGDNDKAFDFFEQAISSAQPNGEIKLLAQARTQSQFAQLNLPDTDEIALGKLKDHHSLL
;
A
#
# COMPACT_ATOMS: atom_id res chain seq x y z
N MET A 1 2.65 -13.80 -21.58
CA MET A 1 2.41 -13.53 -20.14
C MET A 1 2.49 -14.79 -19.25
N LEU A 2 1.98 -15.96 -19.69
CA LEU A 2 2.19 -17.25 -19.00
C LEU A 2 3.66 -17.69 -18.90
N GLN A 3 4.50 -17.29 -19.87
CA GLN A 3 5.92 -17.67 -19.91
C GLN A 3 6.75 -16.98 -18.81
N THR A 4 6.44 -15.72 -18.48
CA THR A 4 7.14 -14.94 -17.46
C THR A 4 6.84 -15.45 -16.04
N LEU A 5 5.59 -15.87 -15.77
CA LEU A 5 5.22 -16.50 -14.50
C LEU A 5 5.82 -17.90 -14.33
N LYS A 6 5.86 -18.73 -15.38
CA LYS A 6 6.56 -20.02 -15.35
C LYS A 6 8.07 -19.84 -15.10
N ASN A 7 8.68 -18.84 -15.73
CA ASN A 7 10.09 -18.50 -15.52
C ASN A 7 10.35 -17.98 -14.09
N TRP A 8 9.41 -17.23 -13.52
CA TRP A 8 9.47 -16.74 -12.15
C TRP A 8 9.41 -17.88 -11.12
N PHE A 9 8.48 -18.83 -11.27
CA PHE A 9 8.38 -20.00 -10.38
C PHE A 9 9.59 -20.94 -10.51
N ARG A 10 10.10 -21.13 -11.74
CA ARG A 10 11.30 -21.94 -12.00
C ARG A 10 12.54 -21.36 -11.33
N LYS A 11 12.77 -20.05 -11.46
CA LYS A 11 13.90 -19.34 -10.84
C LYS A 11 13.87 -19.39 -9.30
N ARG A 12 12.68 -19.48 -8.69
CA ARG A 12 12.50 -19.55 -7.22
C ARG A 12 12.65 -20.97 -6.65
N ARG A 13 12.35 -22.01 -7.43
CA ARG A 13 12.61 -23.40 -7.04
C ARG A 13 14.11 -23.72 -6.95
N GLU A 14 14.92 -23.08 -7.78
CA GLU A 14 16.38 -23.28 -7.81
C GLU A 14 17.09 -22.72 -6.56
N SER A 15 16.53 -21.70 -5.89
CA SER A 15 17.11 -21.11 -4.68
C SER A 15 16.73 -21.82 -3.36
N THR A 16 15.82 -22.80 -3.40
CA THR A 16 15.30 -23.48 -2.19
C THR A 16 16.07 -24.78 -1.86
N LYS A 17 17.10 -25.15 -2.62
CA LYS A 17 17.89 -26.38 -2.37
C LYS A 17 18.86 -26.32 -1.18
N TYR A 18 18.93 -25.21 -0.44
CA TYR A 18 19.79 -25.07 0.74
C TYR A 18 19.04 -24.50 1.95
N ARG A 19 18.29 -25.35 2.68
CA ARG A 19 18.25 -25.36 4.16
C ARG A 19 17.35 -26.49 4.67
N SER A 20 17.95 -27.60 5.07
CA SER A 20 17.33 -28.51 6.02
C SER A 20 17.61 -28.07 7.46
N SER A 21 16.65 -28.40 8.33
CA SER A 21 16.73 -28.59 9.79
C SER A 21 17.14 -27.40 10.69
N ALA A 22 16.14 -26.77 11.33
CA ALA A 22 16.25 -26.23 12.69
C ALA A 22 14.86 -26.20 13.37
N PRO A 23 14.76 -26.47 14.69
CA PRO A 23 13.50 -26.64 15.41
C PRO A 23 12.83 -25.29 15.73
N THR A 24 11.50 -25.32 15.81
CA THR A 24 10.63 -24.17 16.09
C THR A 24 10.65 -23.74 17.56
N PRO A 25 10.99 -22.49 17.90
CA PRO A 25 10.71 -21.95 19.23
C PRO A 25 9.27 -21.42 19.27
N LYS A 26 8.50 -21.88 20.26
CA LYS A 26 7.21 -21.28 20.65
C LYS A 26 7.48 -19.88 21.20
N ILE A 27 7.12 -18.84 20.44
CA ILE A 27 7.16 -17.45 20.93
C ILE A 27 5.77 -17.10 21.43
N VAL A 28 5.65 -16.94 22.74
CA VAL A 28 4.49 -16.34 23.41
C VAL A 28 4.37 -14.90 22.94
N ALA A 29 3.25 -14.57 22.29
CA ALA A 29 2.98 -13.24 21.77
C ALA A 29 2.84 -12.24 22.93
N LYS A 30 3.91 -11.49 23.21
CA LYS A 30 3.82 -10.29 24.04
C LYS A 30 3.20 -9.18 23.18
N GLN A 31 1.95 -8.89 23.46
CA GLN A 31 1.16 -7.85 22.82
C GLN A 31 1.82 -6.49 23.07
N MET A 32 2.44 -5.92 22.04
CA MET A 32 2.96 -4.55 22.03
C MET A 32 2.28 -3.79 20.90
N HIS A 33 1.43 -2.84 21.32
CA HIS A 33 0.69 -1.92 20.46
C HIS A 33 1.66 -1.01 19.72
N LEU A 34 1.63 -1.02 18.39
CA LEU A 34 2.34 -0.07 17.53
C LEU A 34 1.30 0.61 16.65
N HIS A 35 1.08 1.88 16.96
CA HIS A 35 0.10 2.76 16.36
C HIS A 35 0.62 3.19 14.97
N TRP A 36 -0.05 2.76 13.90
CA TRP A 36 0.01 3.51 12.65
C TRP A 36 -0.87 4.74 12.86
N HIS A 37 -0.30 5.95 12.98
CA HIS A 37 -1.12 7.15 13.00
C HIS A 37 -1.92 7.22 11.68
N PHE A 38 -3.19 6.85 11.77
CA PHE A 38 -4.24 7.37 10.93
C PHE A 38 -4.48 8.76 11.50
N SER A 39 -4.18 9.82 10.75
CA SER A 39 -4.58 11.15 11.17
C SER A 39 -6.08 11.12 11.43
N ASP A 40 -6.46 11.48 12.65
CA ASP A 40 -7.82 11.62 13.14
C ASP A 40 -8.71 12.28 12.07
N ALA A 41 -9.65 11.52 11.50
CA ALA A 41 -10.73 12.07 10.69
C ALA A 41 -11.80 12.76 11.57
N THR A 42 -11.40 13.33 12.71
CA THR A 42 -12.29 14.01 13.67
C THR A 42 -12.03 15.51 13.77
N GLN A 43 -11.07 16.08 13.05
CA GLN A 43 -11.01 17.53 12.83
C GLN A 43 -11.79 17.92 11.58
N ILE A 44 -13.11 17.81 11.67
CA ILE A 44 -14.00 18.65 10.86
C ILE A 44 -13.82 20.07 11.43
N PRO A 45 -13.33 21.07 10.68
CA PRO A 45 -13.47 22.45 11.13
C PRO A 45 -14.97 22.76 11.18
N ARG A 46 -15.53 22.77 12.40
CA ARG A 46 -16.83 23.39 12.66
C ARG A 46 -16.65 24.90 12.49
N GLN A 47 -16.72 25.36 11.23
CA GLN A 47 -17.11 26.70 10.79
C GLN A 47 -16.81 26.84 9.29
N ALA A 48 -17.60 26.17 8.46
CA ALA A 48 -17.86 26.66 7.12
C ALA A 48 -18.96 27.74 7.23
N THR A 49 -18.59 28.94 7.66
CA THR A 49 -19.45 30.11 7.54
C THR A 49 -19.49 30.51 6.08
N TRP A 50 -20.62 30.25 5.43
CA TRP A 50 -20.94 30.79 4.12
C TRP A 50 -20.88 32.32 4.20
N ASN A 51 -19.87 32.92 3.55
CA ASN A 51 -19.73 34.36 3.44
C ASN A 51 -20.85 34.94 2.57
N ALA A 52 -21.89 35.45 3.22
CA ALA A 52 -22.75 36.48 2.66
C ALA A 52 -22.41 37.80 3.37
N ASN A 53 -21.59 38.64 2.73
CA ASN A 53 -21.44 40.04 3.14
C ASN A 53 -22.76 40.79 2.85
N PRO A 54 -23.15 41.76 3.69
CA PRO A 54 -22.73 43.12 3.38
C PRO A 54 -22.26 43.96 4.58
N ILE A 55 -21.17 44.71 4.31
CA ILE A 55 -20.81 46.08 4.70
C ILE A 55 -21.36 46.59 6.05
N THR A 56 -20.46 46.95 6.98
CA THR A 56 -20.45 48.27 7.64
C THR A 56 -19.07 48.54 8.27
N SER A 57 -18.60 49.75 8.01
CA SER A 57 -17.35 50.39 8.41
C SER A 57 -17.02 50.32 9.91
N TYR A 58 -15.76 50.05 10.25
CA TYR A 58 -15.01 50.75 11.31
C TYR A 58 -13.51 50.46 11.19
N GLN A 59 -12.71 51.49 10.92
CA GLN A 59 -11.25 51.49 11.14
C GLN A 59 -10.97 52.14 12.51
N PRO A 60 -9.91 51.70 13.20
CA PRO A 60 -8.91 52.68 13.57
C PRO A 60 -7.48 52.22 13.23
N ALA A 61 -6.68 53.23 12.88
CA ALA A 61 -5.31 53.13 12.44
C ALA A 61 -4.38 52.52 13.50
N VAL A 62 -3.64 51.48 13.10
CA VAL A 62 -2.47 51.00 13.84
C VAL A 62 -1.32 50.86 12.83
N LYS A 63 -0.21 51.51 13.13
CA LYS A 63 0.99 51.59 12.28
C LYS A 63 1.59 50.19 12.07
N PRO A 64 2.12 49.85 10.88
CA PRO A 64 2.70 48.53 10.64
C PRO A 64 4.02 48.41 11.39
N ILE A 65 4.14 47.38 12.22
CA ILE A 65 5.42 46.88 12.71
C ILE A 65 5.92 45.91 11.64
N GLU A 66 7.04 46.26 11.00
CA GLU A 66 7.76 45.38 10.08
C GLU A 66 8.31 44.19 10.88
N ILE A 67 7.54 43.11 10.92
CA ILE A 67 8.06 41.81 11.29
C ILE A 67 8.61 41.23 9.99
N GLU A 68 9.93 41.30 9.82
CA GLU A 68 10.66 40.45 8.87
C GLU A 68 10.38 39.00 9.27
N THR A 69 9.30 38.44 8.75
CA THR A 69 9.09 37.01 8.73
C THR A 69 10.16 36.44 7.80
N ALA A 70 11.25 35.98 8.41
CA ALA A 70 12.22 35.11 7.78
C ALA A 70 11.43 33.95 7.14
N SER A 71 11.21 34.09 5.84
CA SER A 71 10.56 33.11 5.01
C SER A 71 11.52 31.93 4.94
N THR A 72 11.37 31.00 5.89
CA THR A 72 11.99 29.68 5.80
C THR A 72 11.53 29.09 4.48
N VAL A 73 12.46 29.00 3.52
CA VAL A 73 12.27 28.30 2.25
C VAL A 73 12.07 26.82 2.58
N SER A 74 10.85 26.47 2.95
CA SER A 74 10.42 25.08 3.06
C SER A 74 10.48 24.52 1.64
N ALA A 75 11.37 23.56 1.40
CA ALA A 75 11.31 22.75 0.20
C ALA A 75 9.86 22.27 0.04
N ALA A 76 9.24 22.60 -1.09
CA ALA A 76 7.84 22.31 -1.35
C ALA A 76 7.67 20.81 -1.62
N PHE A 77 7.63 19.99 -0.57
CA PHE A 77 7.28 18.58 -0.70
C PHE A 77 5.74 18.43 -0.68
N ASP A 78 5.23 17.43 -1.39
CA ASP A 78 3.81 17.07 -1.36
C ASP A 78 3.49 16.34 -0.05
N GLU A 79 2.83 17.03 0.89
CA GLU A 79 2.46 16.49 2.19
C GLU A 79 1.51 15.28 2.08
N ALA A 80 0.72 15.19 1.02
CA ALA A 80 -0.22 14.09 0.79
C ALA A 80 0.42 12.87 0.10
N LEU A 81 1.70 12.96 -0.29
CA LEU A 81 2.38 11.93 -1.07
C LEU A 81 2.37 10.58 -0.36
N LEU A 82 2.70 10.56 0.94
CA LEU A 82 2.73 9.32 1.70
C LEU A 82 1.35 8.67 1.80
N ASP A 83 0.29 9.43 2.03
CA ASP A 83 -1.06 8.89 2.18
C ASP A 83 -1.61 8.36 0.85
N ARG A 84 -1.31 9.06 -0.25
CA ARG A 84 -1.55 8.55 -1.60
C ARG A 84 -0.76 7.27 -1.86
N ALA A 85 0.52 7.20 -1.51
CA ALA A 85 1.35 6.01 -1.69
C ALA A 85 0.84 4.81 -0.88
N LYS A 86 0.36 5.03 0.36
CA LYS A 86 -0.29 4.00 1.18
C LYS A 86 -1.56 3.48 0.51
N THR A 87 -2.40 4.40 0.01
CA THR A 87 -3.64 4.07 -0.69
C THR A 87 -3.32 3.24 -1.93
N GLN A 88 -2.43 3.71 -2.80
CA GLN A 88 -1.95 2.97 -3.97
C GLN A 88 -1.43 1.57 -3.59
N TRP A 89 -0.64 1.49 -2.52
CA TRP A 89 -0.17 0.21 -2.02
C TRP A 89 -1.32 -0.71 -1.60
N GLN A 90 -2.35 -0.20 -0.88
CA GLN A 90 -3.53 -0.96 -0.41
C GLN A 90 -4.42 -1.46 -1.54
N PHE A 91 -4.55 -0.70 -2.63
CA PHE A 91 -5.35 -1.07 -3.80
C PHE A 91 -4.54 -1.87 -4.84
N GLY A 92 -3.21 -1.90 -4.73
CA GLY A 92 -2.35 -2.61 -5.68
C GLY A 92 -2.08 -1.84 -6.97
N ALA A 93 -2.08 -0.51 -6.90
CA ALA A 93 -1.67 0.38 -7.98
C ALA A 93 -0.13 0.42 -8.08
N TRP A 94 0.45 -0.71 -8.49
CA TRP A 94 1.90 -0.93 -8.46
C TRP A 94 2.65 0.00 -9.40
N ASP A 95 2.15 0.23 -10.60
CA ASP A 95 2.79 1.11 -11.58
C ASP A 95 2.91 2.55 -11.07
N SER A 96 1.85 3.10 -10.48
CA SER A 96 1.85 4.44 -9.91
C SER A 96 2.84 4.57 -8.75
N LEU A 97 2.93 3.54 -7.91
CA LEU A 97 3.83 3.53 -6.75
C LEU A 97 5.30 3.31 -7.15
N ALA A 98 5.54 2.55 -8.21
CA ALA A 98 6.86 2.33 -8.78
C ALA A 98 7.37 3.54 -9.59
N ALA A 99 6.47 4.42 -10.04
CA ALA A 99 6.78 5.63 -10.78
C ALA A 99 7.18 6.82 -9.91
N LEU A 100 7.16 6.68 -8.57
CA LEU A 100 7.64 7.73 -7.66
C LEU A 100 9.10 8.07 -7.97
N THR A 101 9.39 9.35 -8.17
CA THR A 101 10.74 9.79 -8.53
C THR A 101 11.64 9.82 -7.29
N GLN A 102 12.95 9.74 -7.52
CA GLN A 102 13.91 9.85 -6.43
C GLN A 102 13.81 11.21 -5.71
N GLU A 103 13.53 12.28 -6.46
CA GLU A 103 13.35 13.63 -5.92
C GLU A 103 12.13 13.73 -5.00
N ASP A 104 10.99 13.19 -5.41
CA ASP A 104 9.76 13.14 -4.60
C ASP A 104 10.00 12.40 -3.28
N ILE A 105 10.78 11.32 -3.34
CA ILE A 105 11.07 10.49 -2.17
C ILE A 105 12.06 11.21 -1.24
N GLU A 106 13.19 11.71 -1.74
CA GLU A 106 14.28 12.24 -0.91
C GLU A 106 13.93 13.53 -0.16
N SER A 107 13.11 14.38 -0.79
CA SER A 107 12.68 15.66 -0.25
C SER A 107 11.61 15.53 0.85
N HIS A 108 10.93 14.38 0.94
CA HIS A 108 9.84 14.20 1.89
C HIS A 108 10.35 13.78 3.28
N PRO A 109 9.77 14.29 4.39
CA PRO A 109 10.15 13.88 5.75
C PRO A 109 9.98 12.38 6.05
N GLU A 110 9.12 11.69 5.29
CA GLU A 110 8.76 10.28 5.47
C GLU A 110 9.37 9.39 4.36
N ARG A 111 10.46 9.87 3.74
CA ARG A 111 11.21 9.21 2.67
C ARG A 111 11.50 7.73 2.90
N ALA A 112 11.74 7.34 4.15
CA ALA A 112 12.01 5.95 4.52
C ALA A 112 10.80 5.04 4.24
N LYS A 113 9.58 5.50 4.52
CA LYS A 113 8.34 4.75 4.25
C LYS A 113 8.02 4.77 2.75
N LEU A 114 8.21 5.92 2.09
CA LEU A 114 8.00 6.04 0.64
C LEU A 114 8.92 5.09 -0.15
N ALA A 115 10.22 5.06 0.17
CA ALA A 115 11.16 4.13 -0.44
C ALA A 115 10.79 2.67 -0.19
N LEU A 116 10.29 2.32 1.00
CA LEU A 116 9.83 0.97 1.27
C LEU A 116 8.61 0.59 0.39
N LEU A 117 7.64 1.50 0.26
CA LEU A 117 6.45 1.26 -0.55
C LEU A 117 6.79 1.18 -2.05
N ALA A 118 7.63 2.09 -2.55
CA ALA A 118 8.16 2.04 -3.92
C ALA A 118 8.95 0.75 -4.17
N GLY A 119 9.82 0.36 -3.24
CA GLY A 119 10.58 -0.89 -3.33
C GLY A 119 9.68 -2.13 -3.33
N ALA A 120 8.60 -2.13 -2.56
CA ALA A 120 7.59 -3.19 -2.58
C ALA A 120 6.84 -3.25 -3.92
N ALA A 121 6.52 -2.10 -4.53
CA ALA A 121 5.92 -2.03 -5.86
C ALA A 121 6.86 -2.61 -6.92
N GLN A 122 8.14 -2.25 -6.88
CA GLN A 122 9.16 -2.80 -7.77
C GLN A 122 9.25 -4.34 -7.66
N LEU A 123 9.13 -4.92 -6.45
CA LEU A 123 9.04 -6.38 -6.30
C LEU A 123 7.79 -6.98 -6.96
N GLN A 124 6.64 -6.30 -6.87
CA GLN A 124 5.39 -6.80 -7.49
C GLN A 124 5.45 -6.75 -9.02
N LEU A 125 6.21 -5.81 -9.58
CA LEU A 125 6.49 -5.68 -11.01
C LEU A 125 7.65 -6.56 -11.50
N GLY A 126 8.40 -7.20 -10.58
CA GLY A 126 9.51 -8.10 -10.92
C GLY A 126 10.88 -7.42 -11.07
N ASN A 127 11.00 -6.15 -10.69
CA ASN A 127 12.21 -5.35 -10.76
C ASN A 127 13.07 -5.50 -9.50
N ASP A 128 13.64 -6.69 -9.31
CA ASP A 128 14.35 -7.09 -8.09
C ASP A 128 15.57 -6.20 -7.75
N SER A 129 16.27 -5.67 -8.76
CA SER A 129 17.44 -4.82 -8.56
C SER A 129 17.06 -3.48 -7.94
N MET A 130 16.10 -2.78 -8.55
CA MET A 130 15.59 -1.50 -8.07
C MET A 130 14.93 -1.66 -6.69
N ALA A 131 14.17 -2.73 -6.49
CA ALA A 131 13.58 -3.04 -5.19
C ALA A 131 14.62 -3.13 -4.07
N ARG A 132 15.73 -3.83 -4.30
CA ARG A 132 16.81 -3.98 -3.30
C ARG A 132 17.45 -2.65 -2.96
N GLN A 133 17.66 -1.78 -3.95
CA GLN A 133 18.20 -0.44 -3.75
C GLN A 133 17.27 0.38 -2.86
N LEU A 134 15.99 0.47 -3.23
CA LEU A 134 14.98 1.24 -2.48
C LEU A 134 14.76 0.71 -1.06
N ILE A 135 14.69 -0.61 -0.87
CA ILE A 135 14.54 -1.21 0.47
C ILE A 135 15.80 -0.97 1.32
N SER A 136 16.98 -0.98 0.71
CA SER A 136 18.23 -0.64 1.40
C SER A 136 18.24 0.84 1.82
N GLN A 137 17.84 1.75 0.93
CA GLN A 137 17.70 3.18 1.23
C GLN A 137 16.68 3.43 2.32
N ALA A 138 15.49 2.80 2.26
CA ALA A 138 14.48 2.86 3.31
C ALA A 138 15.05 2.51 4.69
N ARG A 139 15.84 1.43 4.76
CA ARG A 139 16.52 1.02 5.99
C ARG A 139 17.57 2.04 6.45
N GLN A 140 18.38 2.57 5.53
CA GLN A 140 19.40 3.58 5.84
C GLN A 140 18.78 4.88 6.33
N TRP A 141 17.62 5.26 5.80
CA TRP A 141 16.83 6.41 6.25
C TRP A 141 16.00 6.16 7.51
N GLY A 142 16.19 5.02 8.19
CA GLY A 142 15.60 4.77 9.50
C GLY A 142 14.27 4.01 9.50
N CYS A 143 13.86 3.39 8.38
CA CYS A 143 12.68 2.54 8.37
C CYS A 143 12.87 1.32 9.31
N GLU A 144 11.90 1.08 10.19
CA GLU A 144 11.97 0.00 11.15
C GLU A 144 12.03 -1.38 10.48
N LYS A 145 12.94 -2.25 10.95
CA LYS A 145 13.06 -3.62 10.44
C LYS A 145 11.76 -4.41 10.51
N ARG A 146 10.94 -4.16 11.54
CA ARG A 146 9.63 -4.78 11.70
C ARG A 146 8.67 -4.35 10.58
N LEU A 147 8.63 -3.05 10.29
CA LEU A 147 7.81 -2.52 9.20
C LEU A 147 8.24 -3.07 7.84
N ILE A 148 9.56 -3.07 7.55
CA ILE A 148 10.10 -3.66 6.33
C ILE A 148 9.65 -5.12 6.19
N SER A 149 9.83 -5.92 7.25
CA SER A 149 9.46 -7.33 7.24
C SER A 149 7.97 -7.54 6.96
N ARG A 150 7.10 -6.75 7.58
CA ARG A 150 5.65 -6.79 7.38
C ARG A 150 5.24 -6.51 5.94
N ILE A 151 5.82 -5.47 5.32
CA ILE A 151 5.55 -5.12 3.93
C ILE A 151 6.04 -6.23 2.97
N LEU A 152 7.20 -6.84 3.24
CA LEU A 152 7.70 -7.95 2.41
C LEU A 152 6.88 -9.23 2.56
N ILE A 153 6.43 -9.54 3.77
CA ILE A 153 5.49 -10.66 4.02
C ILE A 153 4.18 -10.41 3.29
N ALA A 154 3.63 -9.19 3.37
CA ALA A 154 2.43 -8.80 2.63
C ALA A 154 2.61 -8.99 1.11
N GLY A 155 3.77 -8.62 0.56
CA GLY A 155 4.08 -8.86 -0.86
C GLY A 155 4.15 -10.35 -1.24
N THR A 156 4.51 -11.22 -0.29
CA THR A 156 4.49 -12.68 -0.48
C THR A 156 3.07 -13.19 -0.55
N TYR A 157 2.21 -12.76 0.38
CA TYR A 157 0.78 -13.07 0.33
C TYR A 157 0.10 -12.56 -0.94
N ASN A 158 0.44 -11.36 -1.42
CA ASN A 158 -0.08 -10.88 -2.71
C ASN A 158 0.31 -11.81 -3.87
N SER A 159 1.54 -12.34 -3.86
CA SER A 159 1.99 -13.28 -4.88
C SER A 159 1.24 -14.61 -4.81
N LEU A 160 0.95 -15.11 -3.61
CA LEU A 160 0.14 -16.31 -3.39
C LEU A 160 -1.32 -16.10 -3.82
N GLY A 161 -1.91 -14.94 -3.52
CA GLY A 161 -3.25 -14.57 -3.96
C GLY A 161 -3.38 -14.55 -5.48
N LYS A 162 -2.42 -13.91 -6.18
CA LYS A 162 -2.36 -13.96 -7.65
C LYS A 162 -2.24 -15.40 -8.18
N ALA A 163 -1.42 -16.24 -7.54
CA ALA A 163 -1.28 -17.64 -7.96
C ALA A 163 -2.58 -18.43 -7.77
N ALA A 164 -3.26 -18.26 -6.64
CA ALA A 164 -4.55 -18.88 -6.36
C ALA A 164 -5.63 -18.43 -7.38
N ALA A 165 -5.68 -17.13 -7.68
CA ALA A 165 -6.59 -16.56 -8.69
C ALA A 165 -6.37 -17.17 -10.08
N ILE A 166 -5.10 -17.29 -10.52
CA ILE A 166 -4.75 -17.93 -11.79
C ILE A 166 -5.18 -19.41 -11.84
N THR A 167 -5.14 -20.10 -10.69
CA THR A 167 -5.61 -21.49 -10.59
C THR A 167 -7.14 -21.63 -10.41
N GLY A 168 -7.87 -20.52 -10.38
CA GLY A 168 -9.32 -20.48 -10.19
C GLY A 168 -9.79 -20.70 -8.75
N ASP A 169 -8.88 -20.70 -7.77
CA ASP A 169 -9.18 -20.84 -6.35
C ASP A 169 -9.41 -19.44 -5.73
N ASN A 170 -10.56 -18.86 -6.07
CA ASN A 170 -10.88 -17.47 -5.75
C ASN A 170 -11.02 -17.22 -4.24
N ASP A 171 -11.55 -18.19 -3.50
CA ASP A 171 -11.68 -18.10 -2.04
C ASP A 171 -10.30 -18.01 -1.39
N LYS A 172 -9.35 -18.89 -1.78
CA LYS A 172 -7.98 -18.77 -1.30
C LYS A 172 -7.28 -17.51 -1.80
N ALA A 173 -7.59 -17.06 -3.01
CA ALA A 173 -7.04 -15.80 -3.51
C ALA A 173 -7.43 -14.65 -2.59
N PHE A 174 -8.71 -14.56 -2.22
CA PHE A 174 -9.23 -13.59 -1.26
C PHE A 174 -8.55 -13.72 0.10
N ASP A 175 -8.46 -14.93 0.68
CA ASP A 175 -7.81 -15.16 1.97
C ASP A 175 -6.34 -14.70 1.98
N PHE A 176 -5.62 -14.89 0.87
CA PHE A 176 -4.24 -14.41 0.75
C PHE A 176 -4.19 -12.88 0.61
N PHE A 177 -5.10 -12.26 -0.13
CA PHE A 177 -5.16 -10.80 -0.20
C PHE A 177 -5.53 -10.17 1.15
N GLU A 178 -6.42 -10.79 1.92
CA GLU A 178 -6.75 -10.40 3.28
C GLU A 178 -5.51 -10.46 4.19
N GLN A 179 -4.75 -11.56 4.13
CA GLN A 179 -3.48 -11.70 4.85
C GLN A 179 -2.44 -10.66 4.41
N ALA A 180 -2.40 -10.27 3.14
CA ALA A 180 -1.52 -9.22 2.65
C ALA A 180 -1.85 -7.86 3.30
N ILE A 181 -3.14 -7.48 3.34
CA ILE A 181 -3.58 -6.23 3.97
C ILE A 181 -3.32 -6.26 5.48
N SER A 182 -3.76 -7.31 6.18
CA SER A 182 -3.60 -7.47 7.63
C SER A 182 -2.12 -7.42 8.06
N SER A 183 -1.24 -8.04 7.26
CA SER A 183 0.20 -8.04 7.53
C SER A 183 0.79 -6.63 7.53
N ALA A 184 0.35 -5.73 6.64
CA ALA A 184 0.84 -4.36 6.61
C ALA A 184 0.10 -3.43 7.58
N GLN A 185 -1.22 -3.59 7.71
CA GLN A 185 -2.11 -2.74 8.49
C GLN A 185 -3.11 -3.61 9.27
N PRO A 186 -2.88 -3.86 10.57
CA PRO A 186 -3.64 -4.84 11.32
C PRO A 186 -4.94 -4.26 11.91
N ASN A 187 -5.13 -2.95 11.87
CA ASN A 187 -6.20 -2.22 12.56
C ASN A 187 -7.13 -1.45 11.57
N GLY A 188 -7.16 -1.85 10.29
CA GLY A 188 -7.98 -1.19 9.27
C GLY A 188 -9.24 -1.98 8.88
N GLU A 189 -9.99 -1.47 7.91
CA GLU A 189 -11.10 -2.17 7.25
C GLU A 189 -10.55 -3.29 6.32
N ILE A 190 -9.96 -4.33 6.93
CA ILE A 190 -9.18 -5.35 6.23
C ILE A 190 -10.01 -6.01 5.12
N LYS A 191 -11.26 -6.38 5.40
CA LYS A 191 -12.13 -7.05 4.42
C LYS A 191 -12.48 -6.17 3.23
N LEU A 192 -12.81 -4.91 3.46
CA LEU A 192 -13.13 -3.96 2.39
C LEU A 192 -11.91 -3.73 1.49
N LEU A 193 -10.73 -3.54 2.10
CA LEU A 193 -9.48 -3.37 1.38
C LEU A 193 -9.06 -4.66 0.64
N ALA A 194 -9.31 -5.83 1.22
CA ALA A 194 -9.07 -7.12 0.57
C ALA A 194 -9.98 -7.33 -0.64
N GLN A 195 -11.25 -6.92 -0.56
CA GLN A 195 -12.17 -6.96 -1.69
C GLN A 195 -11.69 -6.06 -2.83
N ALA A 196 -11.38 -4.79 -2.53
CA ALA A 196 -10.87 -3.86 -3.54
C ALA A 196 -9.53 -4.32 -4.13
N ARG A 197 -8.65 -4.91 -3.30
CA ARG A 197 -7.43 -5.57 -3.76
C ARG A 197 -7.72 -6.69 -4.74
N THR A 198 -8.66 -7.57 -4.40
CA THR A 198 -9.02 -8.75 -5.20
C THR A 198 -9.47 -8.31 -6.59
N GLN A 199 -10.42 -7.38 -6.66
CA GLN A 199 -10.91 -6.80 -7.90
C GLN A 199 -9.77 -6.22 -8.75
N SER A 200 -8.90 -5.41 -8.13
CA SER A 200 -7.75 -4.81 -8.82
C SER A 200 -6.78 -5.87 -9.37
N GLN A 201 -6.43 -6.88 -8.56
CA GLN A 201 -5.49 -7.92 -9.00
C GLN A 201 -6.10 -8.85 -10.05
N PHE A 202 -7.40 -9.13 -9.98
CA PHE A 202 -8.11 -9.92 -10.99
C PHE A 202 -8.14 -9.17 -12.33
N ALA A 203 -8.47 -7.88 -12.31
CA ALA A 203 -8.42 -7.02 -13.50
C ALA A 203 -7.00 -6.98 -14.11
N GLN A 204 -5.96 -6.82 -13.30
CA GLN A 204 -4.56 -6.84 -13.75
C GLN A 204 -4.15 -8.20 -14.39
N LEU A 205 -4.79 -9.29 -13.98
CA LEU A 205 -4.58 -10.62 -14.52
C LEU A 205 -5.51 -10.95 -15.70
N ASN A 206 -6.41 -10.05 -16.09
CA ASN A 206 -7.49 -10.28 -17.06
C ASN A 206 -8.39 -11.46 -16.67
N LEU A 207 -8.69 -11.59 -15.37
CA LEU A 207 -9.61 -12.58 -14.83
C LEU A 207 -10.98 -11.93 -14.57
N PRO A 208 -12.10 -12.64 -14.82
CA PRO A 208 -13.43 -12.14 -14.52
C PRO A 208 -13.60 -11.99 -13.01
N ASP A 209 -14.36 -10.98 -12.60
CA ASP A 209 -14.57 -10.70 -11.18
C ASP A 209 -15.34 -11.85 -10.51
N THR A 210 -15.18 -12.01 -9.19
CA THR A 210 -15.78 -13.14 -8.45
C THR A 210 -17.31 -13.22 -8.60
N ASP A 211 -17.96 -12.07 -8.78
CA ASP A 211 -19.42 -11.96 -8.90
C ASP A 211 -19.92 -12.41 -10.29
N GLU A 212 -19.10 -12.24 -11.34
CA GLU A 212 -19.45 -12.64 -12.70
C GLU A 212 -19.38 -14.17 -12.88
N ILE A 213 -18.47 -14.84 -12.15
CA ILE A 213 -18.38 -16.31 -12.12
C ILE A 213 -19.59 -16.91 -11.39
N ALA A 214 -20.09 -16.27 -10.33
CA ALA A 214 -21.31 -16.70 -9.65
C ALA A 214 -22.54 -16.62 -10.58
N LEU A 215 -22.61 -15.57 -11.41
CA LEU A 215 -23.66 -15.41 -12.43
C LEU A 215 -23.52 -16.39 -13.61
N GLY A 216 -22.30 -16.75 -14.00
CA GLY A 216 -22.03 -17.79 -14.99
C GLY A 216 -22.52 -19.17 -14.54
N LYS A 217 -22.22 -19.56 -13.29
CA LYS A 217 -22.72 -20.82 -12.70
C LYS A 217 -24.24 -20.87 -12.61
N LEU A 218 -24.93 -19.74 -12.42
CA LEU A 218 -26.40 -19.71 -12.43
C LEU A 218 -26.99 -19.94 -13.83
N LYS A 219 -26.34 -19.44 -14.90
CA LYS A 219 -26.84 -19.63 -16.27
C LYS A 219 -26.73 -21.07 -16.76
N ASP A 220 -25.69 -21.79 -16.33
CA ASP A 220 -25.49 -23.19 -16.69
C ASP A 220 -26.55 -24.12 -16.04
N HIS A 221 -27.12 -23.72 -14.90
CA HIS A 221 -28.21 -24.47 -14.25
C HIS A 221 -29.60 -24.21 -14.85
N HIS A 222 -29.79 -23.09 -15.56
CA HIS A 222 -31.07 -22.76 -16.20
C HIS A 222 -31.21 -23.31 -17.63
N SER A 223 -30.19 -23.99 -18.16
CA SER A 223 -30.21 -24.60 -19.51
C SER A 223 -30.52 -26.11 -19.49
N LEU A 224 -31.00 -26.64 -18.36
CA LEU A 224 -31.37 -28.06 -18.17
C LEU A 224 -32.85 -28.27 -17.80
N LEU A 225 -33.71 -27.28 -18.03
CA LEU A 225 -35.17 -27.37 -17.93
C LEU A 225 -35.81 -27.04 -19.28
#